data_AF-A0AAV9FRQ6-F1
#
_entry.id   AF-A0AAV9FRQ6-F1
#
_cell.length_a   1.000
_cell.length_b   1.000
_cell.length_c   1.000
_cell.angle_alpha   90.00
_cell.angle_beta   90.00
_cell.angle_gamma   90.00
#
_symmetry.space_group_name_H-M   'P 1'
#
loop_
_entity.id
_entity.type
_entity.pdbx_description
1 polymer ?
#
loop_
_entity_poly.entity_id
_entity_poly.type
_entity_poly.pdbx_seq_one_letter_code
_entity_poly.pdbx_strand_id
1 'polypeptide(L)'
;MMLLSGVLRLGLIVYGEWQDAHMEVRYTDVDYLVFSDGAALVAMKESPFGRSTYRYSPILAYLLVPNSVVHPSWGKLIFSAADLLVGVFINSILKLRGVPEHLRIISVVSWLFNPFTFTIGTRGNCEPIVCAVVLWIIICLMKGKILQAAFWYGFVVHFRIYPIIYSLPILLVLSADNFQPDRKPVLMSWVQKNRNLPEVLAREL
;
A
#
# COMPACT_ATOMS: atom_id res chain seq x y z
N MET A 1 7.34 -6.64 16.77
CA MET A 1 6.26 -6.85 15.76
C MET A 1 6.77 -6.67 14.34
N MET A 2 7.33 -5.51 13.97
CA MET A 2 7.87 -5.27 12.61
C MET A 2 8.95 -6.28 12.21
N LEU A 3 9.95 -6.51 13.08
CA LEU A 3 11.02 -7.48 12.81
C LEU A 3 10.47 -8.90 12.57
N LEU A 4 9.61 -9.37 13.49
CA LEU A 4 8.97 -10.68 13.37
C LEU A 4 8.15 -10.82 12.08
N SER A 5 7.38 -9.78 11.74
CA SER A 5 6.57 -9.70 10.53
C SER A 5 7.42 -9.69 9.25
N GLY A 6 8.60 -9.05 9.30
CA GLY A 6 9.59 -9.06 8.22
C GLY A 6 10.26 -10.42 8.05
N VAL A 7 10.69 -11.05 9.14
CA VAL A 7 11.24 -12.42 9.12
C VAL A 7 10.22 -13.42 8.56
N LEU A 8 8.95 -13.30 8.95
CA LEU A 8 7.86 -14.10 8.40
C LEU A 8 7.75 -13.94 6.88
N ARG A 9 7.75 -12.70 6.35
CA ARG A 9 7.68 -12.44 4.90
C ARG A 9 8.90 -12.99 4.17
N LEU A 10 10.10 -12.84 4.72
CA LEU A 10 11.31 -13.44 4.14
C LEU A 10 11.20 -14.97 4.10
N GLY A 11 10.75 -15.59 5.19
CA GLY A 11 10.51 -17.03 5.23
C GLY A 11 9.49 -17.49 4.20
N LEU A 12 8.41 -16.73 3.99
CA LEU A 12 7.40 -17.01 2.97
C LEU A 12 7.90 -16.84 1.54
N ILE A 13 8.80 -15.88 1.28
CA ILE A 13 9.43 -15.72 -0.04
C ILE A 13 10.31 -16.93 -0.34
N VAL A 14 11.16 -17.34 0.62
CA VAL A 14 12.03 -18.52 0.48
C VAL A 14 11.19 -19.78 0.30
N TYR A 15 10.15 -19.95 1.13
CA TYR A 15 9.20 -21.05 0.97
C TYR A 15 8.51 -21.03 -0.38
N GLY A 16 8.13 -19.84 -0.87
CA GLY A 16 7.51 -19.67 -2.18
C GLY A 16 8.40 -20.10 -3.33
N GLU A 17 9.70 -19.78 -3.27
CA GLU A 17 10.68 -20.27 -4.25
C GLU A 17 10.83 -21.79 -4.20
N TRP A 18 10.90 -22.36 -3.00
CA TRP A 18 10.95 -23.81 -2.83
C TRP A 18 9.67 -24.48 -3.38
N GLN A 19 8.49 -23.96 -3.06
CA GLN A 19 7.21 -24.45 -3.54
C GLN A 19 7.15 -24.38 -5.07
N ASP A 20 7.55 -23.25 -5.67
CA ASP A 20 7.57 -23.09 -7.12
C ASP A 20 8.50 -24.10 -7.80
N ALA A 21 9.59 -24.52 -7.16
CA ALA A 21 10.51 -25.50 -7.72
C ALA A 21 10.03 -26.96 -7.58
N HIS A 22 9.21 -27.27 -6.58
CA HIS A 22 8.87 -28.67 -6.21
C HIS A 22 7.40 -29.04 -6.42
N MET A 23 6.49 -28.07 -6.58
CA MET A 23 5.06 -28.30 -6.70
C MET A 23 4.51 -27.80 -8.04
N GLU A 24 3.45 -28.46 -8.52
CA GLU A 24 2.74 -28.05 -9.74
C GLU A 24 2.04 -26.70 -9.54
N VAL A 25 1.42 -26.51 -8.37
CA VAL A 25 0.74 -25.26 -8.01
C VAL A 25 1.75 -24.24 -7.51
N ARG A 26 1.95 -23.20 -8.32
CA ARG A 26 2.86 -22.10 -8.03
C ARG A 26 2.36 -21.23 -6.88
N TYR A 27 3.28 -20.90 -5.97
CA TYR A 27 3.11 -19.86 -4.98
C TYR A 27 3.14 -18.48 -5.63
N THR A 28 4.10 -18.24 -6.53
CA THR A 28 4.24 -16.93 -7.20
C THR A 28 2.99 -16.56 -7.98
N ASP A 29 2.59 -15.30 -7.89
CA ASP A 29 1.48 -14.73 -8.67
C ASP A 29 1.88 -14.70 -10.16
N VAL A 30 0.93 -15.04 -11.04
CA VAL A 30 1.14 -15.01 -12.49
C VAL A 30 1.52 -13.60 -12.95
N ASP A 31 0.96 -12.58 -12.31
CA ASP A 31 1.28 -11.19 -12.64
C ASP A 31 2.76 -10.86 -12.37
N TYR A 32 3.39 -11.50 -11.39
CA TYR A 32 4.82 -11.30 -11.11
C TYR A 32 5.73 -11.73 -12.27
N LEU A 33 5.34 -12.79 -12.98
CA LEU A 33 6.05 -13.24 -14.17
C LEU A 33 5.90 -12.23 -15.29
N VAL A 34 4.70 -11.70 -15.50
CA VAL A 34 4.46 -10.63 -16.49
C VAL A 34 5.28 -9.39 -16.18
N PHE A 35 5.40 -8.99 -14.92
CA PHE A 35 6.25 -7.86 -14.55
C PHE A 35 7.73 -8.15 -14.81
N SER A 36 8.19 -9.35 -14.49
CA SER A 36 9.58 -9.78 -14.64
C SER A 36 9.99 -9.90 -16.11
N ASP A 37 9.10 -10.39 -16.98
CA ASP A 37 9.29 -10.40 -18.44
C ASP A 37 9.46 -8.96 -18.96
N GLY A 38 8.56 -8.05 -18.56
CA GLY A 38 8.66 -6.63 -18.94
C GLY A 38 9.94 -5.97 -18.43
N ALA A 39 10.36 -6.31 -17.22
CA ALA A 39 11.62 -5.84 -16.64
C ALA A 39 12.85 -6.38 -17.38
N ALA A 40 12.82 -7.63 -17.85
CA ALA A 40 13.87 -8.22 -18.66
C ALA A 40 14.01 -7.51 -20.01
N LEU A 41 12.91 -7.18 -20.67
CA LEU A 41 12.90 -6.38 -21.90
C LEU A 41 13.53 -4.99 -21.66
N VAL A 42 13.15 -4.33 -20.57
CA VAL A 42 13.74 -3.04 -20.19
C VAL A 42 15.25 -3.16 -19.93
N ALA A 43 15.71 -4.25 -19.29
CA ALA A 43 17.12 -4.52 -19.08
C ALA A 43 17.90 -4.66 -20.41
N MET A 44 17.23 -5.16 -21.45
CA MET A 44 17.74 -5.26 -22.83
C MET A 44 17.59 -3.96 -23.63
N LYS A 45 17.14 -2.86 -23.00
CA LYS A 45 16.81 -1.56 -23.63
C LYS A 45 15.65 -1.63 -24.64
N GLU A 46 14.80 -2.65 -24.49
CA GLU A 46 13.56 -2.78 -25.25
C GLU A 46 12.37 -2.18 -24.47
N SER A 47 11.24 -2.05 -25.16
CA SER A 47 10.00 -1.62 -24.52
C SER A 47 9.40 -2.77 -23.69
N PRO A 48 8.93 -2.53 -22.45
CA PRO A 48 8.25 -3.56 -21.66
C PRO A 48 6.97 -4.06 -22.35
N PHE A 49 6.38 -3.25 -23.24
CA PHE A 49 5.23 -3.61 -24.05
C PHE A 49 5.55 -4.56 -25.21
N GLY A 50 6.82 -4.95 -25.41
CA GLY A 50 7.18 -6.03 -26.31
C GLY A 50 6.58 -7.37 -25.87
N ARG A 51 6.29 -7.53 -24.57
CA ARG A 51 5.52 -8.66 -24.05
C ARG A 51 4.04 -8.43 -24.28
N SER A 52 3.42 -9.28 -25.10
CA SER A 52 2.01 -9.15 -25.53
C SER A 52 0.97 -9.05 -24.41
N THR A 53 1.23 -9.62 -23.22
CA THR A 53 0.31 -9.56 -22.06
C THR A 53 0.70 -8.51 -21.03
N TYR A 54 1.70 -7.67 -21.31
CA TYR A 54 2.13 -6.62 -20.39
C TYR A 54 1.12 -5.45 -20.40
N ARG A 55 0.34 -5.35 -19.32
CA ARG A 55 -0.74 -4.36 -19.15
C ARG A 55 -0.49 -3.36 -18.01
N TYR A 56 0.74 -3.32 -17.52
CA TYR A 56 1.11 -2.57 -16.32
C TYR A 56 1.86 -1.29 -16.66
N SER A 57 2.02 -0.40 -15.68
CA SER A 57 2.77 0.83 -15.88
C SER A 57 4.23 0.51 -16.23
N PRO A 58 4.86 1.19 -17.20
CA PRO A 58 6.29 1.03 -17.48
C PRO A 58 7.16 1.27 -16.24
N ILE A 59 6.74 2.17 -15.36
CA ILE A 59 7.43 2.50 -14.10
C ILE A 59 7.64 1.23 -13.25
N LEU A 60 6.68 0.30 -13.26
CA LEU A 60 6.81 -0.97 -12.55
C LEU A 60 7.89 -1.87 -13.18
N ALA A 61 7.95 -1.98 -14.51
CA ALA A 61 9.01 -2.75 -15.17
C ALA A 61 10.40 -2.15 -14.86
N TYR A 62 10.55 -0.83 -14.91
CA TYR A 62 11.81 -0.17 -14.55
C TYR A 62 12.22 -0.43 -13.09
N LEU A 63 11.27 -0.39 -12.16
CA LEU A 63 11.50 -0.70 -10.74
C LEU A 63 11.99 -2.14 -10.53
N LEU A 64 11.54 -3.05 -11.40
CA LEU A 64 11.83 -4.48 -11.32
C LEU A 64 12.98 -4.95 -12.21
N VAL A 65 13.69 -4.07 -12.91
CA VAL A 65 14.90 -4.43 -13.69
C VAL A 65 15.87 -5.33 -12.88
N PRO A 66 16.10 -5.10 -11.56
CA PRO A 66 16.95 -5.97 -10.76
C PRO A 66 16.44 -7.42 -10.61
N ASN A 67 15.19 -7.73 -10.95
CA ASN A 67 14.70 -9.11 -11.04
C ASN A 67 15.54 -9.94 -12.01
N SER A 68 15.96 -9.34 -13.13
CA SER A 68 16.69 -10.04 -14.20
C SER A 68 18.21 -9.97 -14.02
N VAL A 69 18.72 -8.98 -13.29
CA VAL A 69 20.18 -8.77 -13.14
C VAL A 69 20.75 -9.12 -11.77
N VAL A 70 19.95 -9.08 -10.69
CA VAL A 70 20.39 -9.41 -9.33
C VAL A 70 19.76 -10.71 -8.85
N HIS A 71 18.43 -10.75 -8.73
CA HIS A 71 17.73 -11.93 -8.22
C HIS A 71 16.25 -11.92 -8.60
N PRO A 72 15.66 -13.06 -9.05
CA PRO A 72 14.25 -13.11 -9.48
C PRO A 72 13.25 -12.64 -8.42
N SER A 73 13.57 -12.76 -7.13
CA SER A 73 12.70 -12.33 -6.02
C SER A 73 12.91 -10.91 -5.52
N TRP A 74 13.71 -10.09 -6.22
CA TRP A 74 13.93 -8.69 -5.86
C TRP A 74 12.61 -7.91 -5.70
N GLY A 75 11.69 -8.04 -6.65
CA GLY A 75 10.37 -7.41 -6.57
C GLY A 75 9.54 -7.87 -5.37
N LYS A 76 9.55 -9.16 -5.04
CA LYS A 76 8.88 -9.70 -3.84
C LYS A 76 9.39 -9.05 -2.55
N LEU A 77 10.69 -8.75 -2.48
CA LEU A 77 11.27 -8.02 -1.33
C LEU A 77 10.75 -6.59 -1.26
N ILE A 78 10.71 -5.87 -2.38
CA ILE A 78 10.16 -4.49 -2.44
C ILE A 78 8.69 -4.48 -2.04
N PHE A 79 7.88 -5.40 -2.58
CA PHE A 79 6.45 -5.45 -2.28
C PHE A 79 6.20 -5.81 -0.82
N SER A 80 6.98 -6.74 -0.26
CA SER A 80 6.92 -7.09 1.16
C SER A 80 7.37 -5.93 2.05
N ALA A 81 8.38 -5.15 1.65
CA ALA A 81 8.79 -3.96 2.38
C ALA A 81 7.70 -2.87 2.35
N ALA A 82 7.03 -2.67 1.21
CA ALA A 82 5.89 -1.77 1.10
C ALA A 82 4.72 -2.19 2.00
N ASP A 83 4.44 -3.49 2.10
CA ASP A 83 3.42 -4.02 3.02
C ASP A 83 3.75 -3.76 4.50
N LEU A 84 5.03 -3.85 4.89
CA LEU A 84 5.46 -3.44 6.22
C LEU A 84 5.26 -1.93 6.44
N LEU A 85 5.55 -1.10 5.43
CA LEU A 85 5.30 0.35 5.49
C LEU A 85 3.82 0.67 5.67
N VAL A 86 2.91 -0.12 5.08
CA VAL A 86 1.46 0.02 5.31
C VAL A 86 1.14 -0.09 6.80
N GLY A 87 1.71 -1.07 7.52
CA GLY A 87 1.54 -1.18 8.97
C GLY A 87 2.02 0.06 9.74
N VAL A 88 3.14 0.66 9.33
CA VAL A 88 3.65 1.91 9.91
C VAL A 88 2.70 3.09 9.65
N PHE A 89 2.16 3.18 8.44
CA PHE A 89 1.21 4.24 8.07
C PHE A 89 -0.14 4.09 8.76
N ILE A 90 -0.64 2.86 8.96
CA ILE A 90 -1.84 2.60 9.78
C ILE A 90 -1.62 3.15 11.19
N ASN A 91 -0.52 2.82 11.85
CA ASN A 91 -0.22 3.36 13.19
C ASN A 91 -0.16 4.89 13.20
N SER A 92 0.46 5.48 12.17
CA SER A 92 0.61 6.93 12.04
C SER A 92 -0.74 7.64 11.90
N ILE A 93 -1.63 7.11 11.05
CA ILE A 93 -2.99 7.63 10.86
C ILE A 93 -3.77 7.53 12.16
N LEU A 94 -3.77 6.36 12.82
CA LEU A 94 -4.52 6.19 14.06
C LEU A 94 -3.97 7.06 15.20
N LYS A 95 -2.65 7.28 15.26
CA LYS A 95 -2.03 8.20 16.22
C LYS A 95 -2.47 9.64 15.96
N LEU A 96 -2.50 10.08 14.70
CA LEU A 96 -3.00 11.41 14.32
C LEU A 96 -4.49 11.60 14.64
N ARG A 97 -5.29 10.53 14.62
CA ARG A 97 -6.71 10.55 15.00
C ARG A 97 -6.97 10.53 16.52
N GLY A 98 -5.94 10.38 17.34
CA GLY A 98 -6.06 10.29 18.80
C GLY A 98 -6.60 8.96 19.30
N VAL A 99 -6.42 7.88 18.56
CA VAL A 99 -6.88 6.53 18.95
C VAL A 99 -5.99 5.97 20.07
N PRO A 100 -6.56 5.34 21.12
CA PRO A 100 -5.79 4.77 22.22
C PRO A 100 -4.81 3.70 21.73
N GLU A 101 -3.67 3.60 22.43
CA GLU A 101 -2.54 2.76 22.01
C GLU A 101 -2.90 1.29 21.81
N HIS A 102 -3.71 0.71 22.72
CA HIS A 102 -4.20 -0.66 22.60
C HIS A 102 -4.86 -0.95 21.24
N LEU A 103 -5.78 -0.09 20.80
CA LEU A 103 -6.48 -0.27 19.51
C LEU A 103 -5.54 -0.06 18.32
N ARG A 104 -4.54 0.82 18.45
CA ARG A 104 -3.51 1.02 17.42
C ARG A 104 -2.67 -0.23 17.24
N ILE A 105 -2.21 -0.82 18.34
CA ILE A 105 -1.41 -2.04 18.32
C ILE A 105 -2.21 -3.18 17.69
N ILE A 106 -3.46 -3.39 18.13
CA ILE A 106 -4.33 -4.42 17.53
C ILE A 106 -4.48 -4.20 16.03
N SER A 107 -4.78 -2.99 15.58
CA SER A 107 -4.95 -2.69 14.16
C SER A 107 -3.70 -2.99 13.34
N VAL A 108 -2.51 -2.65 13.87
CA VAL A 108 -1.23 -2.92 13.21
C VAL A 108 -0.93 -4.41 13.18
N VAL A 109 -1.16 -5.13 14.28
CA VAL A 109 -0.98 -6.59 14.33
C VAL A 109 -1.91 -7.29 13.36
N SER A 110 -3.19 -6.90 13.34
CA SER A 110 -4.18 -7.43 12.41
C SER A 110 -3.78 -7.20 10.95
N TRP A 111 -3.12 -6.09 10.61
CA TRP A 111 -2.58 -5.92 9.26
C TRP A 111 -1.35 -6.79 9.00
N LEU A 112 -0.36 -6.76 9.90
CA LEU A 112 0.96 -7.37 9.70
C LEU A 112 0.93 -8.89 9.67
N PHE A 113 -0.02 -9.51 10.38
CA PHE A 113 -0.14 -10.96 10.53
C PHE A 113 -1.40 -11.54 9.89
N ASN A 114 -2.12 -10.77 9.07
CA ASN A 114 -3.22 -11.30 8.29
C ASN A 114 -2.68 -12.11 7.10
N PRO A 115 -3.08 -13.39 6.95
CA PRO A 115 -2.59 -14.25 5.86
C PRO A 115 -2.91 -13.70 4.48
N PHE A 116 -4.01 -12.96 4.31
CA PHE A 116 -4.32 -12.35 3.02
C PHE A 116 -3.37 -11.20 2.67
N THR A 117 -3.00 -10.34 3.62
CA THR A 117 -2.19 -9.15 3.32
C THR A 117 -0.74 -9.51 3.06
N PHE A 118 -0.13 -10.33 3.94
CA PHE A 118 1.29 -10.66 3.79
C PHE A 118 1.55 -11.58 2.61
N THR A 119 0.57 -12.39 2.17
CA THR A 119 0.74 -13.26 1.00
C THR A 119 0.73 -12.49 -0.32
N ILE A 120 -0.02 -11.38 -0.44
CA ILE A 120 -0.04 -10.58 -1.67
C ILE A 120 1.38 -10.11 -2.03
N GLY A 121 2.09 -9.50 -1.09
CA GLY A 121 3.45 -9.00 -1.32
C GLY A 121 4.47 -10.12 -1.56
N THR A 122 4.40 -11.22 -0.79
CA THR A 122 5.37 -12.33 -0.90
C THR A 122 5.15 -13.17 -2.15
N ARG A 123 3.92 -13.24 -2.68
CA ARG A 123 3.62 -13.87 -3.97
C ARG A 123 4.09 -13.02 -5.17
N GLY A 124 4.48 -11.77 -4.97
CA GLY A 124 5.01 -10.91 -6.03
C GLY A 124 4.00 -9.92 -6.60
N ASN A 125 2.90 -9.64 -5.91
CA ASN A 125 1.94 -8.66 -6.38
C ASN A 125 2.29 -7.24 -5.86
N CYS A 126 2.16 -6.21 -6.72
CA CYS A 126 2.59 -4.83 -6.43
C CYS A 126 1.59 -4.01 -5.58
N GLU A 127 0.45 -4.58 -5.23
CA GLU A 127 -0.66 -3.90 -4.56
C GLU A 127 -0.26 -3.28 -3.21
N PRO A 128 0.68 -3.85 -2.41
CA PRO A 128 1.15 -3.20 -1.20
C PRO A 128 1.82 -1.84 -1.43
N ILE A 129 2.48 -1.63 -2.58
CA ILE A 129 3.01 -0.30 -2.96
C ILE A 129 1.85 0.69 -3.13
N VAL A 130 0.81 0.28 -3.86
CA VAL A 130 -0.38 1.10 -4.10
C VAL A 130 -1.04 1.46 -2.76
N CYS A 131 -1.24 0.47 -1.88
CA CYS A 131 -1.78 0.70 -0.54
C CYS A 131 -0.92 1.67 0.28
N ALA A 132 0.40 1.50 0.27
CA ALA A 132 1.31 2.38 0.99
C ALA A 132 1.21 3.83 0.52
N VAL A 133 1.18 4.06 -0.80
CA VAL A 133 1.05 5.42 -1.37
C VAL A 133 -0.33 6.02 -1.05
N VAL A 134 -1.42 5.24 -1.11
CA VAL A 134 -2.76 5.72 -0.72
C VAL A 134 -2.79 6.15 0.74
N LEU A 135 -2.23 5.36 1.66
CA LEU A 135 -2.17 5.76 3.06
C LEU A 135 -1.25 6.96 3.28
N TRP A 136 -0.18 7.09 2.52
CA TRP A 136 0.68 8.26 2.54
C TRP A 136 -0.07 9.53 2.11
N ILE A 137 -0.90 9.45 1.06
CA ILE A 137 -1.78 10.55 0.63
C ILE A 137 -2.70 10.97 1.78
N ILE A 138 -3.32 10.01 2.48
CA ILE A 138 -4.16 10.30 3.65
C ILE A 138 -3.35 11.01 4.75
N ILE A 139 -2.13 10.56 5.04
CA ILE A 139 -1.25 11.23 6.03
C ILE A 139 -0.92 12.67 5.59
N CYS A 140 -0.63 12.89 4.30
CA CYS A 140 -0.40 14.23 3.75
C CYS A 140 -1.62 15.13 3.93
N LEU A 141 -2.82 14.64 3.61
CA LEU A 141 -4.08 15.35 3.80
C LEU A 141 -4.33 15.70 5.27
N MET A 142 -4.15 14.73 6.19
CA MET A 142 -4.28 14.94 7.64
C MET A 142 -3.31 16.00 8.18
N LYS A 143 -2.14 16.16 7.55
CA LYS A 143 -1.12 17.15 7.91
C LYS A 143 -1.29 18.50 7.19
N GLY A 144 -2.29 18.65 6.32
CA GLY A 144 -2.53 19.86 5.53
C GLY A 144 -1.62 20.02 4.30
N LYS A 145 -0.82 19.00 3.93
CA LYS A 145 0.12 19.05 2.80
C LYS A 145 -0.55 18.68 1.48
N ILE A 146 -1.43 19.54 0.99
CA ILE A 146 -2.29 19.27 -0.18
C ILE A 146 -1.47 19.04 -1.47
N LEU A 147 -0.42 19.84 -1.71
CA LEU A 147 0.42 19.69 -2.90
C LEU A 147 1.11 18.31 -2.97
N GLN A 148 1.60 17.82 -1.82
CA GLN A 148 2.20 16.48 -1.75
C GLN A 148 1.13 15.41 -1.99
N ALA A 149 -0.06 15.55 -1.37
CA ALA A 149 -1.16 14.62 -1.59
C ALA A 149 -1.58 14.55 -3.07
N ALA A 150 -1.70 15.70 -3.74
CA ALA A 150 -2.06 15.78 -5.16
C ALA A 150 -1.01 15.13 -6.08
N PHE A 151 0.28 15.41 -5.82
CA PHE A 151 1.38 14.78 -6.57
C PHE A 151 1.36 13.26 -6.44
N TRP A 152 1.29 12.76 -5.20
CA TRP A 152 1.27 11.31 -4.94
C TRP A 152 0.00 10.64 -5.48
N TYR A 153 -1.13 11.35 -5.48
CA TYR A 153 -2.36 10.87 -6.07
C TYR A 153 -2.26 10.72 -7.59
N GLY A 154 -1.74 11.73 -8.28
CA GLY A 154 -1.46 11.62 -9.72
C GLY A 154 -0.50 10.46 -10.02
N PHE A 155 0.58 10.36 -9.26
CA PHE A 155 1.55 9.27 -9.40
C PHE A 155 0.92 7.89 -9.24
N VAL A 156 0.12 7.66 -8.19
CA VAL A 156 -0.44 6.34 -7.91
C VAL A 156 -1.47 5.90 -8.95
N VAL A 157 -2.26 6.82 -9.51
CA VAL A 157 -3.21 6.54 -10.60
C VAL A 157 -2.49 6.18 -11.91
N HIS A 158 -1.33 6.78 -12.18
CA HIS A 158 -0.48 6.39 -13.31
C HIS A 158 0.29 5.08 -13.07
N PHE A 159 0.58 4.74 -11.82
CA PHE A 159 1.17 3.47 -11.47
C PHE A 159 0.18 2.31 -11.61
N ARG A 160 -1.07 2.51 -11.16
CA ARG A 160 -2.22 1.61 -11.30
C ARG A 160 -3.47 2.44 -11.45
N ILE A 161 -4.40 2.07 -12.34
CA ILE A 161 -5.60 2.89 -12.59
C ILE A 161 -6.61 2.88 -11.43
N TYR A 162 -6.71 1.77 -10.69
CA TYR A 162 -7.78 1.55 -9.70
C TYR A 162 -7.90 2.58 -8.57
N PRO A 163 -6.82 3.14 -7.98
CA PRO A 163 -6.88 4.23 -7.01
C PRO A 163 -7.70 5.46 -7.43
N ILE A 164 -8.08 5.58 -8.71
CA ILE A 164 -9.02 6.60 -9.18
C ILE A 164 -10.33 6.63 -8.39
N ILE A 165 -10.76 5.50 -7.81
CA ILE A 165 -11.96 5.44 -6.97
C ILE A 165 -11.88 6.35 -5.74
N TYR A 166 -10.67 6.69 -5.29
CA TYR A 166 -10.46 7.56 -4.14
C TYR A 166 -10.58 9.05 -4.49
N SER A 167 -10.73 9.42 -5.77
CA SER A 167 -11.00 10.80 -6.19
C SER A 167 -12.20 11.41 -5.46
N LEU A 168 -13.35 10.71 -5.47
CA LEU A 168 -14.58 11.19 -4.87
C LEU A 168 -14.44 11.48 -3.36
N PRO A 169 -13.99 10.54 -2.51
CA PRO A 169 -13.84 10.83 -1.09
C PRO A 169 -12.76 11.89 -0.81
N ILE A 170 -11.68 11.95 -1.58
CA ILE A 170 -10.66 13.00 -1.44
C ILE A 170 -11.26 14.37 -1.76
N LEU A 171 -12.01 14.48 -2.86
CA LEU A 171 -12.67 15.73 -3.26
C LEU A 171 -13.73 16.17 -2.25
N LEU A 172 -14.52 15.24 -1.70
CA LEU A 172 -15.51 15.56 -0.67
C LEU A 172 -14.85 16.14 0.59
N VAL A 173 -13.76 15.52 1.05
CA VAL A 173 -12.98 16.02 2.21
C VAL A 173 -12.37 17.39 1.91
N LEU A 174 -11.91 17.63 0.68
CA LEU A 174 -11.35 18.91 0.28
C LEU A 174 -12.43 19.99 0.05
N SER A 175 -13.64 19.61 -0.37
CA SER A 175 -14.75 20.54 -0.62
C SER A 175 -15.42 21.04 0.65
N ALA A 176 -15.34 20.26 1.74
CA ALA A 176 -15.95 20.60 3.03
C ALA A 176 -15.25 21.78 3.72
N ASP A 177 -13.99 22.08 3.37
CA ASP A 177 -13.20 23.18 3.90
C ASP A 177 -12.67 24.01 2.72
N ASN A 178 -13.38 25.11 2.36
CA ASN A 178 -13.03 26.04 1.28
C ASN A 178 -11.51 26.17 1.06
N PHE A 179 -11.06 25.69 -0.10
CA PHE A 179 -9.71 25.62 -0.66
C PHE A 179 -8.72 26.66 -0.10
N GLN A 180 -8.19 26.41 1.10
CA GLN A 180 -7.10 27.20 1.67
C GLN A 180 -5.87 26.30 1.82
N PRO A 181 -4.78 26.56 1.07
CA PRO A 181 -3.52 25.89 1.36
C PRO A 181 -3.17 26.11 2.83
N ASP A 182 -2.72 25.04 3.50
CA ASP A 182 -2.30 25.00 4.92
C ASP A 182 -3.41 24.92 5.99
N ARG A 183 -4.70 24.91 5.62
CA ARG A 183 -5.77 24.61 6.58
C ARG A 183 -5.91 23.08 6.74
N LYS A 184 -5.85 22.59 7.98
CA LYS A 184 -6.05 21.16 8.26
C LYS A 184 -7.50 20.79 7.95
N PRO A 185 -7.78 19.80 7.08
CA PRO A 185 -9.13 19.34 6.86
C PRO A 185 -9.71 18.83 8.19
N VAL A 186 -10.97 19.18 8.48
CA VAL A 186 -11.66 18.76 9.70
C VAL A 186 -11.98 17.26 9.62
N LEU A 187 -10.98 16.42 9.87
CA LEU A 187 -11.19 14.99 10.05
C LEU A 187 -11.66 14.75 11.49
N MET A 188 -12.84 14.14 11.62
CA MET A 188 -13.44 13.83 12.91
C MET A 188 -12.47 13.03 13.78
N SER A 189 -12.05 13.64 14.89
CA SER A 189 -11.14 12.99 15.83
C SER A 189 -11.86 11.89 16.61
N TRP A 190 -11.14 10.82 16.97
CA TRP A 190 -11.72 9.73 17.77
C TRP A 190 -12.26 10.26 19.11
N VAL A 191 -11.56 11.25 19.68
CA VAL A 191 -11.95 11.95 20.91
C VAL A 191 -13.26 12.71 20.76
N GLN A 192 -13.46 13.43 19.66
CA GLN A 192 -14.70 14.20 19.42
C GLN A 192 -15.90 13.28 19.21
N LYS A 193 -15.73 12.14 18.52
CA LYS A 193 -16.81 11.15 18.37
C LYS A 193 -17.21 10.53 19.70
N ASN A 194 -16.24 10.13 20.53
CA ASN A 194 -16.52 9.50 21.82
C ASN A 194 -16.99 10.46 22.90
N ARG A 195 -16.77 11.77 22.77
CA ARG A 195 -17.43 12.78 23.60
C ARG A 195 -18.89 12.96 23.23
N ASN A 196 -19.23 12.91 21.94
CA ASN A 196 -20.61 13.10 21.48
C ASN A 196 -21.50 11.85 21.70
N LEU A 197 -20.91 10.65 21.73
CA LEU A 197 -21.64 9.40 21.99
C LEU A 197 -22.43 9.38 23.32
N PRO A 198 -21.85 9.74 24.48
CA PRO A 198 -22.61 9.82 25.73
C PRO A 198 -23.66 10.94 25.73
N GLU A 199 -23.44 12.06 25.02
CA GLU A 199 -24.45 13.14 24.91
C GLU A 199 -25.67 12.73 24.04
N VAL A 200 -25.46 11.93 22.99
CA VAL A 200 -26.56 11.40 22.17
C VAL A 200 -27.36 10.35 22.96
N LEU A 201 -26.68 9.43 23.64
CA LEU A 201 -27.34 8.45 24.52
C LEU A 201 -28.10 9.10 25.68
N ALA A 202 -27.64 10.27 26.17
CA ALA A 202 -28.32 11.04 27.21
C ALA A 202 -29.51 11.89 26.70
N ARG A 203 -29.66 12.08 25.38
CA ARG A 203 -30.81 12.77 24.77
C ARG A 203 -31.92 11.82 24.32
N GLU A 204 -31.64 10.52 24.27
CA GLU A 204 -32.60 9.46 23.92
C GLU A 204 -33.25 8.80 25.15
N LEU A 205 -32.98 9.32 26.35
CA LEU A 205 -33.61 8.97 27.64
C LEU A 205 -34.38 10.17 28.20
#